data_AF-A0A4Q5EQB5-F1
#
_entry.id   AF-A0A4Q5EQB5-F1
#
_cell.length_a   1.000
_cell.length_b   1.000
_cell.length_c   1.000
_cell.angle_alpha   90.00
_cell.angle_beta   90.00
_cell.angle_gamma   90.00
#
_symmetry.space_group_name_H-M   'P 1'
#
loop_
_entity.id
_entity.type
_entity.pdbx_description
1 polymer ?
#
loop_
_entity_poly.entity_id
_entity_poly.type
_entity_poly.pdbx_seq_one_letter_code
_entity_poly.pdbx_strand_id
1 'polypeptide(L)'
;MLNENGLPQHLREVTHEANVTVEEDGESKNKKPDYAFRIGTELLFYLETKKPAVDITSDILPAFQLRRYGWSGNLKISVLTNFTDLYIYDCSVRPVEDDDIGVALIAHYNYTEYVEKFNEIYGMLSKEAVITGEFEKKFALLLGPYRREPFDEYFLKQIKEWRLVFGNSIMKNNPSININTLNIVVQRILNRIIFLRICEDRSFEDYETLKHVMNDNK
;
A
#
# COMPACT_ATOMS: atom_id res chain seq x y z
N MET A 1 -3.72 -23.35 12.68
CA MET A 1 -3.75 -23.56 11.22
C MET A 1 -2.32 -23.61 10.70
N LEU A 2 -1.85 -24.83 10.43
CA LEU A 2 -0.51 -25.10 9.91
C LEU A 2 -0.59 -25.12 8.38
N ASN A 3 0.43 -24.60 7.70
CA ASN A 3 0.65 -24.93 6.29
C ASN A 3 1.06 -26.41 6.19
N GLU A 4 0.93 -27.02 5.01
CA GLU A 4 1.26 -28.44 4.80
C GLU A 4 2.70 -28.79 5.25
N ASN A 5 3.62 -27.83 5.13
CA ASN A 5 5.02 -27.98 5.53
C ASN A 5 5.29 -27.75 7.03
N GLY A 6 4.28 -27.37 7.82
CA GLY A 6 4.41 -27.16 9.27
C GLY A 6 5.39 -26.06 9.69
N LEU A 7 5.72 -25.13 8.80
CA LEU A 7 6.74 -24.10 9.04
C LEU A 7 6.26 -23.06 10.07
N PRO A 8 7.17 -22.53 10.92
CA PRO A 8 6.94 -21.31 11.69
C PRO A 8 6.47 -20.16 10.80
N GLN A 9 5.60 -19.28 11.32
CA GLN A 9 4.96 -18.20 10.53
C GLN A 9 5.97 -17.31 9.77
N HIS A 10 7.12 -17.01 10.38
CA HIS A 10 8.16 -16.17 9.76
C HIS A 10 8.91 -16.85 8.60
N LEU A 11 8.79 -18.18 8.46
CA LEU A 11 9.37 -18.95 7.34
C LEU A 11 8.33 -19.28 6.27
N ARG A 12 7.09 -18.80 6.42
CA ARG A 12 6.02 -19.06 5.44
C ARG A 12 6.10 -18.05 4.30
N GLU A 13 5.95 -18.57 3.10
CA GLU A 13 5.83 -17.79 1.86
C GLU A 13 4.51 -17.02 1.79
N VAL A 14 3.50 -17.47 2.54
CA VAL A 14 2.24 -16.77 2.70
C VAL A 14 1.99 -16.56 4.18
N THR A 15 1.78 -15.31 4.56
CA THR A 15 1.39 -14.94 5.92
C THR A 15 0.04 -14.26 5.90
N HIS A 16 -0.85 -14.77 6.73
CA HIS A 16 -2.08 -14.07 7.07
C HIS A 16 -1.75 -13.02 8.14
N GLU A 17 -2.02 -11.75 7.85
CA GLU A 17 -1.96 -10.69 8.87
C GLU A 17 -3.23 -10.85 9.71
N ALA A 18 -3.12 -11.34 10.95
CA ALA A 18 -4.26 -11.32 11.85
C ALA A 18 -4.59 -9.85 12.12
N ASN A 19 -5.70 -9.37 11.54
CA ASN A 19 -6.25 -8.05 11.79
C ASN A 19 -6.29 -7.82 13.32
N VAL A 20 -5.40 -6.96 13.83
CA VAL A 20 -5.56 -6.46 15.19
C VAL A 20 -6.63 -5.38 15.08
N THR A 21 -7.87 -5.79 15.29
CA THR A 21 -9.01 -4.89 15.38
C THR A 21 -8.83 -4.05 16.63
N VAL A 22 -8.53 -2.76 16.45
CA VAL A 22 -8.73 -1.77 17.51
C VAL A 22 -10.13 -1.20 17.27
N GLU A 23 -11.04 -1.44 18.20
CA GLU A 23 -12.37 -0.83 18.20
C GLU A 23 -12.27 0.55 18.84
N GLU A 24 -12.42 1.60 18.04
CA GLU A 24 -12.75 2.95 18.52
C GLU A 24 -14.00 3.45 17.78
N ASP A 25 -14.95 4.01 18.53
CA ASP A 25 -16.18 4.64 18.03
C ASP A 25 -17.03 3.80 17.04
N GLY A 26 -17.01 2.47 17.18
CA GLY A 26 -17.83 1.56 16.37
C GLY A 26 -17.35 1.38 14.93
N GLU A 27 -16.21 1.96 14.54
CA GLU A 27 -15.58 1.74 13.24
C GLU A 27 -14.22 1.04 13.40
N SER A 28 -14.13 -0.21 12.93
CA SER A 28 -12.88 -0.96 12.86
C SER A 28 -11.93 -0.35 11.83
N LYS A 29 -10.98 0.48 12.26
CA LYS A 29 -9.92 1.03 11.39
C LYS A 29 -8.55 0.48 11.76
N ASN A 30 -8.29 -0.74 11.28
CA ASN A 30 -6.95 -1.20 10.93
C ASN A 30 -7.11 -2.39 9.97
N LYS A 31 -6.86 -2.16 8.68
CA LYS A 31 -6.96 -3.23 7.68
C LYS A 31 -5.69 -3.28 6.87
N LYS A 32 -4.70 -3.96 7.43
CA LYS A 32 -3.64 -4.53 6.60
C LYS A 32 -4.28 -5.52 5.62
N PRO A 33 -3.69 -5.72 4.43
CA PRO A 33 -4.18 -6.74 3.51
C PRO A 33 -4.22 -8.12 4.17
N ASP A 34 -5.25 -8.91 3.88
CA ASP A 34 -5.48 -10.21 4.54
C ASP A 34 -4.26 -11.14 4.43
N TYR A 35 -3.59 -11.16 3.27
CA TYR A 35 -2.44 -12.00 3.02
C TYR A 35 -1.28 -11.25 2.37
N ALA A 36 -0.08 -11.58 2.78
CA ALA A 36 1.17 -11.15 2.18
C ALA A 36 1.91 -12.35 1.58
N PHE A 37 2.24 -12.27 0.29
CA PHE A 37 2.99 -13.29 -0.45
C PHE A 37 4.44 -12.86 -0.59
N ARG A 38 5.36 -13.76 -0.23
CA ARG A 38 6.80 -13.48 -0.11
C ARG A 38 7.65 -14.67 -0.54
N ILE A 39 8.86 -14.40 -0.99
CA ILE A 39 9.93 -15.39 -1.17
C ILE A 39 11.16 -14.94 -0.37
N GLY A 40 11.60 -15.76 0.58
CA GLY A 40 12.61 -15.33 1.55
C GLY A 40 12.18 -14.05 2.28
N THR A 41 12.96 -12.97 2.14
CA THR A 41 12.67 -11.65 2.73
C THR A 41 11.94 -10.70 1.79
N GLU A 42 11.77 -11.06 0.52
CA GLU A 42 11.15 -10.22 -0.49
C GLU A 42 9.62 -10.37 -0.43
N LEU A 43 8.92 -9.25 -0.24
CA LEU A 43 7.48 -9.17 -0.36
C LEU A 43 7.12 -8.96 -1.84
N LEU A 44 6.27 -9.81 -2.39
CA LEU A 44 5.96 -9.84 -3.82
C LEU A 44 4.66 -9.12 -4.14
N PHE A 45 3.59 -9.48 -3.42
CA PHE A 45 2.28 -8.86 -3.56
C PHE A 45 1.42 -9.09 -2.32
N TYR A 46 0.41 -8.24 -2.16
CA TYR A 46 -0.67 -8.45 -1.22
C TYR A 46 -1.87 -9.13 -1.90
N LEU A 47 -2.61 -9.93 -1.14
CA LEU A 47 -3.91 -10.44 -1.51
C LEU A 47 -4.93 -9.97 -0.47
N GLU A 48 -5.92 -9.21 -0.94
CA GLU A 48 -7.09 -8.80 -0.15
C GLU A 48 -8.27 -9.68 -0.54
N THR A 49 -8.99 -10.19 0.47
CA THR A 49 -10.17 -11.03 0.24
C THR A 49 -11.43 -10.35 0.74
N LYS A 50 -12.53 -10.50 -0.01
CA LYS A 50 -13.88 -10.17 0.44
C LYS A 50 -14.73 -11.41 0.50
N LYS A 51 -15.84 -11.32 1.24
CA LYS A 51 -16.85 -12.37 1.21
C LYS A 51 -17.43 -12.47 -0.20
N PRO A 52 -17.80 -13.67 -0.68
CA PRO A 52 -18.43 -13.82 -2.01
C PRO A 52 -19.69 -12.98 -2.23
N ALA A 53 -20.42 -12.66 -1.16
CA ALA A 53 -21.61 -11.82 -1.23
C ALA A 53 -21.33 -10.31 -1.40
N VAL A 54 -20.06 -9.88 -1.33
CA VAL A 54 -19.66 -8.48 -1.54
C VAL A 54 -19.34 -8.30 -3.02
N ASP A 55 -20.04 -7.35 -3.65
CA ASP A 55 -19.80 -6.99 -5.04
C ASP A 55 -18.58 -6.06 -5.15
N ILE A 56 -17.46 -6.63 -5.58
CA ILE A 56 -16.21 -5.90 -5.83
C ILE A 56 -16.09 -5.39 -7.27
N THR A 57 -17.13 -5.61 -8.10
CA THR A 57 -17.17 -5.16 -9.50
C THR A 57 -17.70 -3.73 -9.63
N SER A 58 -18.39 -3.22 -8.60
CA SER A 58 -18.92 -1.86 -8.52
C SER A 58 -18.37 -1.03 -7.35
N ASP A 59 -17.86 -1.67 -6.29
CA ASP A 59 -17.27 -0.98 -5.14
C ASP A 59 -15.79 -0.64 -5.40
N ILE A 60 -15.47 0.66 -5.49
CA ILE A 60 -14.11 1.14 -5.75
C ILE A 60 -13.21 1.07 -4.51
N LEU A 61 -13.79 1.06 -3.29
CA LEU A 61 -13.03 1.20 -2.05
C LEU A 61 -12.02 0.05 -1.81
N PRO A 62 -12.37 -1.23 -2.02
CA PRO A 62 -11.42 -2.33 -1.88
C PRO A 62 -10.24 -2.23 -2.84
N ALA A 63 -10.50 -1.87 -4.11
CA ALA A 63 -9.45 -1.71 -5.12
C ALA A 63 -8.52 -0.56 -4.78
N PHE A 64 -9.07 0.60 -4.38
CA PHE A 64 -8.28 1.75 -3.93
C PHE A 64 -7.41 1.41 -2.72
N GLN A 65 -7.98 0.78 -1.69
CA GLN A 65 -7.26 0.41 -0.48
C GLN A 65 -6.09 -0.55 -0.78
N LEU A 66 -6.35 -1.60 -1.55
CA LEU A 66 -5.33 -2.56 -1.96
C LEU A 66 -4.20 -1.89 -2.74
N ARG A 67 -4.54 -1.10 -3.76
CA ARG A 67 -3.56 -0.37 -4.58
C ARG A 67 -2.74 0.61 -3.73
N ARG A 68 -3.34 1.27 -2.74
CA ARG A 68 -2.63 2.15 -1.80
C ARG A 68 -1.57 1.41 -1.01
N TYR A 69 -1.90 0.24 -0.45
CA TYR A 69 -0.91 -0.58 0.24
C TYR A 69 0.18 -1.10 -0.69
N GLY A 70 -0.20 -1.58 -1.88
CA GLY A 70 0.74 -2.04 -2.89
C GLY A 70 1.73 -0.97 -3.30
N TRP A 71 1.22 0.23 -3.62
CA TRP A 71 2.03 1.37 -4.05
C TRP A 71 2.96 1.88 -2.94
N SER A 72 2.47 2.04 -1.70
CA SER A 72 3.31 2.42 -0.56
C SER A 72 4.38 1.37 -0.23
N GLY A 73 4.14 0.10 -0.54
CA GLY A 73 5.12 -0.98 -0.42
C GLY A 73 6.10 -1.09 -1.58
N ASN A 74 6.03 -0.21 -2.59
CA ASN A 74 6.74 -0.33 -3.87
C ASN A 74 6.56 -1.72 -4.54
N LEU A 75 5.39 -2.33 -4.37
CA LEU A 75 5.07 -3.61 -4.97
C LEU A 75 4.75 -3.43 -6.46
N LYS A 76 4.96 -4.49 -7.23
CA LYS A 76 4.63 -4.50 -8.65
C LYS A 76 3.14 -4.68 -8.88
N ILE A 77 2.56 -5.63 -8.17
CA ILE A 77 1.15 -5.95 -8.25
C ILE A 77 0.53 -6.14 -6.88
N SER A 78 -0.79 -6.16 -6.84
CA SER A 78 -1.57 -6.71 -5.73
C SER A 78 -2.86 -7.32 -6.27
N VAL A 79 -3.42 -8.26 -5.52
CA VAL A 79 -4.56 -9.08 -5.95
C VAL A 79 -5.77 -8.84 -5.04
N LEU A 80 -6.95 -8.64 -5.64
CA LEU A 80 -8.24 -8.53 -4.94
C LEU A 80 -9.13 -9.69 -5.38
N THR A 81 -9.79 -10.36 -4.44
CA THR A 81 -10.77 -11.38 -4.80
C THR A 81 -11.94 -11.47 -3.82
N ASN A 82 -13.12 -11.80 -4.32
CA ASN A 82 -14.26 -12.27 -3.52
C ASN A 82 -14.56 -13.77 -3.79
N PHE A 83 -13.61 -14.51 -4.38
CA PHE A 83 -13.74 -15.88 -4.89
C PHE A 83 -14.65 -16.06 -6.12
N THR A 84 -15.46 -15.06 -6.47
CA THR A 84 -16.20 -15.02 -7.75
C THR A 84 -15.38 -14.31 -8.82
N ASP A 85 -14.74 -13.20 -8.45
CA ASP A 85 -13.89 -12.40 -9.30
C ASP A 85 -12.49 -12.28 -8.69
N LEU A 86 -11.48 -12.25 -9.56
CA LEU A 86 -10.07 -12.05 -9.20
C LEU A 86 -9.52 -10.91 -10.06
N TYR A 87 -9.08 -9.85 -9.41
CA TYR A 87 -8.47 -8.68 -10.02
C TYR A 87 -6.99 -8.62 -9.67
N ILE A 88 -6.16 -8.31 -10.67
CA ILE A 88 -4.73 -8.08 -10.51
C ILE A 88 -4.44 -6.63 -10.90
N TYR A 89 -3.94 -5.84 -9.96
CA TYR A 89 -3.68 -4.41 -10.15
C TYR A 89 -2.18 -4.11 -10.23
N ASP A 90 -1.82 -3.18 -11.10
CA ASP A 90 -0.50 -2.54 -11.17
C ASP A 90 -0.35 -1.55 -10.02
N CYS A 91 0.61 -1.81 -9.15
CA CYS A 91 0.88 -1.01 -7.97
C CYS A 91 1.96 0.05 -8.21
N SER A 92 2.49 0.19 -9.43
CA SER A 92 3.40 1.28 -9.81
C SER A 92 2.66 2.58 -10.18
N VAL A 93 1.35 2.49 -10.41
CA VAL A 93 0.47 3.64 -10.68
C VAL A 93 -0.08 4.16 -9.36
N ARG A 94 0.21 5.43 -9.03
CA ARG A 94 -0.30 6.07 -7.81
C ARG A 94 -1.84 6.02 -7.77
N PRO A 95 -2.45 5.45 -6.72
CA PRO A 95 -3.90 5.40 -6.58
C PRO A 95 -4.48 6.76 -6.19
N VAL A 96 -5.65 7.06 -6.75
CA VAL A 96 -6.48 8.23 -6.41
C VAL A 96 -7.82 7.74 -5.86
N GLU A 97 -8.40 8.45 -4.88
CA GLU A 97 -9.60 8.01 -4.16
C GLU A 97 -10.81 7.77 -5.09
N ASP A 98 -10.94 8.59 -6.14
CA ASP A 98 -12.03 8.50 -7.13
C ASP A 98 -11.66 7.66 -8.38
N ASP A 99 -10.56 6.89 -8.34
CA ASP A 99 -10.20 5.98 -9.43
C ASP A 99 -11.30 4.94 -9.65
N ASP A 100 -11.71 4.76 -10.90
CA ASP A 100 -12.56 3.63 -11.31
C ASP A 100 -11.81 2.29 -11.10
N ILE A 101 -12.57 1.20 -10.90
CA ILE A 101 -12.09 -0.19 -10.77
C ILE A 101 -11.19 -0.61 -11.94
N GLY A 102 -11.39 -0.05 -13.13
CA GLY A 102 -10.54 -0.31 -14.30
C GLY A 102 -9.16 0.36 -14.26
N VAL A 103 -8.92 1.33 -13.37
CA VAL A 103 -7.63 2.04 -13.30
C VAL A 103 -6.54 1.12 -12.78
N ALA A 104 -5.42 1.08 -13.51
CA ALA A 104 -4.27 0.22 -13.23
C ALA A 104 -4.62 -1.29 -13.20
N LEU A 105 -5.76 -1.69 -13.76
CA LEU A 105 -6.14 -3.09 -13.87
C LEU A 105 -5.26 -3.80 -14.91
N ILE A 106 -4.60 -4.89 -14.50
CA ILE A 106 -3.80 -5.74 -15.38
C ILE A 106 -4.65 -6.85 -15.96
N ALA A 107 -5.42 -7.51 -15.10
CA ALA A 107 -6.27 -8.63 -15.46
C ALA A 107 -7.43 -8.77 -14.49
N HIS A 108 -8.57 -9.20 -15.02
CA HIS A 108 -9.76 -9.61 -14.27
C HIS A 108 -10.19 -10.98 -14.78
N TYR A 109 -10.57 -11.86 -13.86
CA TYR A 109 -11.07 -13.19 -14.17
C TYR A 109 -12.29 -13.48 -13.32
N ASN A 110 -13.35 -13.97 -13.94
CA ASN A 110 -14.43 -14.63 -13.25
C ASN A 110 -14.09 -16.10 -12.96
N TYR A 111 -14.62 -16.67 -11.88
CA TYR A 111 -14.35 -18.06 -11.48
C TYR A 111 -14.70 -19.08 -12.57
N THR A 112 -15.66 -18.76 -13.44
CA THR A 112 -16.05 -19.59 -14.58
C THR A 112 -14.95 -19.72 -15.64
N GLU A 113 -14.01 -18.78 -15.67
CA GLU A 113 -12.91 -18.73 -16.64
C GLU A 113 -11.65 -19.45 -16.13
N TYR A 114 -11.58 -19.82 -14.86
CA TYR A 114 -10.34 -20.30 -14.23
C TYR A 114 -9.75 -21.54 -14.91
N VAL A 115 -10.57 -22.45 -15.42
CA VAL A 115 -10.09 -23.64 -16.13
C VAL A 115 -9.41 -23.25 -17.44
N GLU A 116 -10.03 -22.36 -18.22
CA GLU A 116 -9.49 -21.89 -19.49
C GLU A 116 -8.24 -21.00 -19.28
N LYS A 117 -8.27 -20.15 -18.26
CA LYS A 117 -7.23 -19.16 -17.96
C LYS A 117 -6.19 -19.65 -16.97
N PHE A 118 -6.21 -20.93 -16.58
CA PHE A 118 -5.34 -21.48 -15.54
C PHE A 118 -3.87 -21.18 -15.79
N ASN A 119 -3.36 -21.47 -16.99
CA ASN A 119 -1.94 -21.25 -17.32
C ASN A 119 -1.55 -19.76 -17.25
N GLU A 120 -2.48 -18.87 -17.58
CA GLU A 120 -2.25 -17.43 -17.51
C GLU A 120 -2.15 -16.95 -16.05
N ILE A 121 -3.13 -17.33 -15.22
CA ILE A 121 -3.18 -17.00 -13.79
C ILE A 121 -1.97 -17.63 -13.07
N TYR A 122 -1.69 -18.90 -13.34
CA TYR A 122 -0.55 -19.62 -12.78
C TYR A 122 0.78 -18.96 -13.17
N GLY A 123 0.94 -18.56 -14.44
CA GLY A 123 2.10 -17.81 -14.90
C GLY A 123 2.21 -16.38 -14.33
N MET A 124 1.14 -15.82 -13.74
CA MET A 124 1.17 -14.53 -13.06
C MET A 124 1.46 -14.63 -11.56
N LEU A 125 0.92 -15.65 -10.88
CA LEU A 125 0.83 -15.66 -9.41
C LEU A 125 1.51 -16.85 -8.73
N SER A 126 1.92 -17.87 -9.48
CA SER A 126 2.51 -19.09 -8.89
C SER A 126 3.90 -18.84 -8.29
N LYS A 127 4.25 -19.68 -7.31
CA LYS A 127 5.60 -19.75 -6.76
C LYS A 127 6.64 -20.11 -7.82
N GLU A 128 6.28 -20.97 -8.77
CA GLU A 128 7.16 -21.37 -9.87
C GLU A 128 7.49 -20.18 -10.78
N ALA A 129 6.49 -19.34 -11.11
CA ALA A 129 6.72 -18.12 -11.89
C ALA A 129 7.67 -17.15 -11.16
N VAL A 130 7.59 -17.08 -9.83
CA VAL A 130 8.50 -16.26 -9.02
C VAL A 130 9.92 -16.82 -9.05
N ILE A 131 10.11 -18.11 -8.72
CA ILE A 131 11.44 -18.73 -8.60
C ILE A 131 12.18 -18.77 -9.95
N THR A 132 11.45 -18.89 -11.05
CA THR A 132 12.02 -18.87 -12.42
C THR A 132 12.32 -17.46 -12.92
N GLY A 133 11.91 -16.42 -12.19
CA GLY A 133 12.06 -15.01 -12.58
C GLY A 133 11.04 -14.53 -13.63
N GLU A 134 10.07 -15.36 -14.00
CA GLU A 134 9.01 -14.99 -14.95
C GLU A 134 8.07 -13.93 -14.37
N PHE A 135 7.76 -13.99 -13.07
CA PHE A 135 7.03 -12.93 -12.36
C PHE A 135 7.70 -11.57 -12.55
N GLU A 136 9.01 -11.52 -12.32
CA GLU A 136 9.82 -10.31 -12.39
C GLU A 136 9.79 -9.72 -13.81
N LYS A 137 10.06 -10.56 -14.81
CA LYS A 137 10.06 -10.17 -16.23
C LYS A 137 8.68 -9.69 -16.68
N LYS A 138 7.62 -10.42 -16.31
CA LYS A 138 6.24 -10.12 -16.69
C LYS A 138 5.82 -8.76 -16.15
N PHE A 139 6.19 -8.47 -14.91
CA PHE A 139 5.73 -7.26 -14.24
C PHE A 139 6.70 -6.07 -14.26
N ALA A 140 7.95 -6.26 -14.68
CA ALA A 140 8.89 -5.15 -14.90
C ALA A 140 8.41 -4.17 -15.99
N LEU A 141 7.60 -4.66 -16.94
CA LEU A 141 7.15 -3.93 -18.13
C LEU A 141 5.70 -3.39 -18.05
N LEU A 142 5.02 -3.54 -16.90
CA LEU A 142 3.64 -3.07 -16.74
C LEU A 142 3.52 -1.55 -16.88
N LEU A 143 2.77 -1.10 -17.88
CA LEU A 143 2.49 0.29 -18.24
C LEU A 143 3.73 1.17 -18.52
N GLY A 144 3.66 1.93 -19.61
CA GLY A 144 4.75 2.80 -20.05
C GLY A 144 5.11 3.87 -18.99
N PRO A 145 6.33 4.44 -19.06
CA PRO A 145 6.91 5.30 -18.02
C PRO A 145 6.05 6.52 -17.63
N TYR A 146 5.11 6.94 -18.46
CA TYR A 146 4.27 8.12 -18.24
C TYR A 146 3.23 8.01 -17.12
N ARG A 147 2.92 6.80 -16.63
CA ARG A 147 1.94 6.61 -15.53
C ARG A 147 2.55 6.08 -14.24
N ARG A 148 3.85 5.78 -14.24
CA ARG A 148 4.56 5.30 -13.05
C ARG A 148 5.02 6.51 -12.24
N GLU A 149 4.65 6.54 -10.98
CA GLU A 149 5.16 7.50 -10.00
C GLU A 149 5.55 6.69 -8.77
N PRO A 150 6.81 6.23 -8.63
CA PRO A 150 7.22 5.45 -7.47
C PRO A 150 6.94 6.19 -6.17
N PHE A 151 6.54 5.46 -5.13
CA PHE A 151 6.21 6.06 -3.84
C PHE A 151 7.38 6.88 -3.29
N ASP A 152 8.60 6.36 -3.40
CA ASP A 152 9.80 7.03 -2.88
C ASP A 152 10.05 8.39 -3.55
N GLU A 153 9.87 8.47 -4.87
CA GLU A 153 10.03 9.72 -5.62
C GLU A 153 8.95 10.74 -5.22
N TYR A 154 7.70 10.28 -5.15
CA TYR A 154 6.58 11.09 -4.69
C TYR A 154 6.80 11.59 -3.26
N PHE A 155 7.19 10.72 -2.35
CA PHE A 155 7.41 11.03 -0.94
C PHE A 155 8.57 12.01 -0.76
N LEU A 156 9.67 11.84 -1.50
CA LEU A 156 10.78 12.80 -1.51
C LEU A 156 10.36 14.17 -2.03
N LYS A 157 9.48 14.22 -3.04
CA LYS A 157 8.91 15.48 -3.54
C LYS A 157 8.04 16.15 -2.46
N GLN A 158 7.18 15.40 -1.78
CA GLN A 158 6.37 15.90 -0.66
C GLN A 158 7.25 16.50 0.45
N ILE A 159 8.31 15.80 0.86
CA ILE A 159 9.26 16.32 1.88
C ILE A 159 9.87 17.65 1.45
N LYS A 160 10.27 17.79 0.18
CA LYS A 160 10.84 19.04 -0.35
C LYS A 160 9.81 20.18 -0.32
N GLU A 161 8.58 19.91 -0.72
CA GLU A 161 7.48 20.89 -0.68
C GLU A 161 7.18 21.34 0.76
N TRP A 162 7.03 20.39 1.69
CA TRP A 162 6.82 20.71 3.11
C TRP A 162 7.98 21.50 3.70
N ARG A 163 9.23 21.18 3.33
CA ARG A 163 10.41 21.93 3.76
C ARG A 163 10.31 23.41 3.35
N LEU A 164 9.86 23.69 2.12
CA LEU A 164 9.65 25.05 1.64
C LEU A 164 8.52 25.76 2.40
N VAL A 165 7.39 25.07 2.63
CA VAL A 165 6.25 25.63 3.38
C VAL A 165 6.65 25.99 4.82
N PHE A 166 7.29 25.06 5.53
CA PHE A 166 7.78 25.32 6.89
C PHE A 166 8.85 26.39 6.92
N GLY A 167 9.81 26.35 5.98
CA GLY A 167 10.88 27.35 5.89
C GLY A 167 10.33 28.76 5.71
N ASN A 168 9.43 28.95 4.75
CA ASN A 168 8.79 30.24 4.50
C ASN A 168 7.97 30.73 5.70
N SER A 169 7.20 29.83 6.32
CA SER A 169 6.40 30.17 7.50
C SER A 169 7.26 30.60 8.70
N ILE A 170 8.32 29.85 9.01
CA ILE A 170 9.22 30.15 10.13
C ILE A 170 9.97 31.46 9.90
N MET A 171 10.51 31.67 8.69
CA MET A 171 11.24 32.89 8.34
C MET A 171 10.33 34.13 8.44
N LYS A 172 9.08 34.02 7.97
CA LYS A 172 8.10 35.11 8.07
C LYS A 172 7.82 35.51 9.52
N ASN A 173 7.75 34.53 10.43
CA ASN A 173 7.48 34.77 11.85
C ASN A 173 8.74 35.10 12.67
N ASN A 174 9.94 34.88 12.12
CA ASN A 174 11.22 35.07 12.81
C ASN A 174 12.25 35.72 11.87
N PRO A 175 12.11 37.02 11.52
CA PRO A 175 12.94 37.65 10.47
C PRO A 175 14.45 37.65 10.74
N SER A 176 14.88 37.55 11.99
CA SER A 176 16.29 37.53 12.39
C SER A 176 16.90 36.12 12.43
N ILE A 177 16.14 35.08 12.06
CA ILE A 177 16.65 33.70 12.07
C ILE A 177 17.73 33.53 11.00
N ASN A 178 18.88 32.96 11.39
CA ASN A 178 19.91 32.63 10.41
C ASN A 178 19.55 31.32 9.67
N ILE A 179 20.13 31.14 8.48
CA ILE A 179 19.81 30.02 7.60
C ILE A 179 20.14 28.64 8.21
N ASN A 180 21.19 28.54 9.03
CA ASN A 180 21.58 27.28 9.66
C ASN A 180 20.54 26.87 10.71
N THR A 181 20.12 27.81 11.56
CA THR A 181 19.07 27.58 12.55
C THR A 181 17.74 27.27 11.87
N LEU A 182 17.37 27.99 10.81
CA LEU A 182 16.16 27.71 10.02
C LEU A 182 16.15 26.27 9.50
N ASN A 183 17.25 25.83 8.88
CA ASN A 183 17.39 24.47 8.36
C ASN A 183 17.27 23.39 9.44
N ILE A 184 17.88 23.61 10.62
CA ILE A 184 17.80 22.69 11.75
C ILE A 184 16.36 22.59 12.27
N VAL A 185 15.68 23.73 12.45
CA VAL A 185 14.30 23.77 12.96
C VAL A 185 13.35 23.08 12.00
N VAL A 186 13.42 23.41 10.71
CA VAL A 186 12.57 22.77 9.68
C VAL A 186 12.80 21.26 9.65
N GLN A 187 14.07 20.81 9.65
CA GLN A 187 14.38 19.38 9.66
C GLN A 187 13.83 18.69 10.91
N ARG A 188 13.96 19.31 12.09
CA ARG A 188 13.48 18.75 13.34
C ARG A 188 11.95 18.62 13.37
N ILE A 189 11.23 19.57 12.80
CA ILE A 189 9.77 19.51 12.66
C ILE A 189 9.38 18.34 11.73
N LEU A 190 9.97 18.28 10.53
CA LEU A 190 9.70 17.20 9.57
C LEU A 190 9.98 15.82 10.17
N ASN A 191 11.14 15.65 10.83
CA ASN A 191 11.50 14.37 11.46
C ASN A 191 10.48 13.95 12.53
N ARG A 192 9.96 14.90 13.32
CA ARG A 192 8.96 14.62 14.35
C ARG A 192 7.63 14.19 13.74
N ILE A 193 7.16 14.90 12.72
CA ILE A 193 5.91 14.57 12.02
C ILE A 193 6.01 13.17 11.40
N ILE A 194 7.10 12.89 10.68
CA ILE A 194 7.35 11.57 10.06
C ILE A 194 7.44 10.48 11.14
N PHE A 195 8.13 10.74 12.24
CA PHE A 195 8.24 9.78 13.35
C PHE A 195 6.87 9.43 13.94
N LEU A 196 6.05 10.44 14.24
CA LEU A 196 4.69 10.23 14.73
C LEU A 196 3.85 9.43 13.74
N ARG A 197 3.95 9.72 12.44
CA ARG A 197 3.25 8.96 11.40
C ARG A 197 3.65 7.49 11.37
N ILE A 198 4.94 7.20 11.53
CA ILE A 198 5.45 5.83 11.63
C ILE A 198 4.92 5.13 12.89
N CYS A 199 4.79 5.85 14.00
CA CYS A 199 4.20 5.31 15.23
C CYS A 199 2.72 4.94 15.03
N GLU A 200 1.92 5.78 14.36
CA GLU A 200 0.54 5.46 14.00
C GLU A 200 0.46 4.19 13.12
N ASP A 201 1.28 4.12 12.07
CA ASP A 201 1.27 2.97 11.13
C ASP A 201 1.79 1.67 11.78
N ARG A 202 2.53 1.76 12.89
CA ARG A 202 3.02 0.61 13.68
C ARG A 202 2.15 0.30 14.90
N SER A 203 1.03 0.98 15.08
CA SER A 203 0.15 0.83 16.24
C SER A 203 0.86 1.10 17.57
N PHE A 204 1.86 1.99 17.56
CA PHE A 204 2.45 2.54 18.79
C PHE A 204 1.70 3.78 19.29
N GLU A 205 0.95 4.43 18.40
CA GLU A 205 0.04 5.56 18.68
C GLU A 205 -1.29 5.29 17.96
N ASP A 206 -2.37 5.94 18.41
CA ASP A 206 -3.70 5.76 17.81
C ASP A 206 -3.74 6.30 16.38
N TYR A 207 -4.40 5.55 15.48
CA TYR A 207 -4.45 5.89 14.06
C TYR A 207 -5.17 7.22 13.83
N GLU A 208 -4.64 8.04 12.91
CA GLU A 208 -5.15 9.39 12.60
C GLU A 208 -5.04 10.44 13.72
N THR A 209 -4.40 10.15 14.85
CA THR A 209 -4.15 11.14 15.93
C THR A 209 -3.57 12.46 15.38
N LEU A 210 -2.55 12.38 14.53
CA LEU A 210 -1.90 13.54 13.91
C LEU A 210 -2.87 14.35 13.03
N LYS A 211 -3.83 13.68 12.37
CA LYS A 211 -4.87 14.33 11.56
C LYS A 211 -5.86 15.08 12.46
N HIS A 212 -6.19 14.53 13.63
CA HIS A 212 -7.09 15.16 14.60
C HIS A 212 -6.53 16.44 15.23
N VAL A 213 -5.21 16.59 15.34
CA VAL A 213 -4.56 17.84 15.81
C VAL A 213 -4.97 19.06 14.97
N MET A 214 -5.33 18.89 13.70
CA MET A 214 -5.83 19.99 12.86
C MET A 214 -7.25 20.45 13.24
N ASN A 215 -8.04 19.59 13.88
CA ASN A 215 -9.44 19.85 14.23
C ASN A 215 -9.61 20.43 15.64
N ASP A 216 -8.64 20.21 16.54
CA ASP A 216 -8.70 20.69 17.93
C ASP A 216 -8.33 22.17 18.11
N ASN A 217 -7.96 22.87 17.03
CA ASN A 217 -7.67 24.31 17.03
C ASN A 217 -8.84 25.17 16.50
N LYS A 218 -10.09 24.70 16.65
CA LYS A 218 -11.30 25.50 16.44
C LYS A 218 -12.02 25.77 17.76
#